data_AF-A0A8S3XIS8-F1
#
_entry.id   AF-A0A8S3XIS8-F1
#
_cell.length_a   1.000
_cell.length_b   1.000
_cell.length_c   1.000
_cell.angle_alpha   90.00
_cell.angle_beta   90.00
_cell.angle_gamma   90.00
#
_symmetry.space_group_name_H-M   'P 1'
#
loop_
_entity.id
_entity.type
_entity.pdbx_description
1 polymer ?
#
loop_
_entity_poly.entity_id
_entity_poly.type
_entity_poly.pdbx_seq_one_letter_code
_entity_poly.pdbx_strand_id
1 'polypeptide(L)'
;MFFFLTGEWPAYAFGSLTSVDFPPSFPAPALISPRRVLRLYIKVNAVHPGYVDTDMSSHKGKMTIDEGAAAPLYVALDAPDSVRGQYVWYDKRIVNWDGQRPKEEY
;
A
#
# COMPACT_ATOMS: atom_id res chain seq x y z
N MET A 1 11.52 -58.17 -25.68
CA MET A 1 10.99 -57.72 -24.37
C MET A 1 12.23 -57.36 -23.55
N PHE A 2 12.61 -56.14 -23.19
CA PHE A 2 12.06 -54.77 -23.23
C PHE A 2 13.17 -53.78 -23.63
N PHE A 3 12.82 -52.62 -24.19
CA PHE A 3 13.70 -51.46 -24.47
C PHE A 3 13.83 -50.56 -23.24
N PHE A 4 14.98 -49.88 -23.07
CA PHE A 4 15.11 -48.43 -22.79
C PHE A 4 16.59 -48.02 -22.94
N LEU A 5 16.88 -47.13 -23.90
CA LEU A 5 18.16 -46.44 -24.08
C LEU A 5 18.03 -45.04 -23.49
N THR A 6 18.78 -44.71 -22.45
CA THR A 6 18.92 -43.35 -21.93
C THR A 6 20.26 -42.78 -22.35
N GLY A 7 20.19 -41.72 -23.16
CA GLY A 7 21.33 -40.94 -23.64
C GLY A 7 21.97 -40.06 -22.58
N GLU A 8 23.17 -39.62 -22.93
CA GLU A 8 24.19 -38.89 -22.17
C GLU A 8 23.86 -37.42 -21.92
N TRP A 9 24.46 -36.85 -20.86
CA TRP A 9 25.03 -35.51 -20.85
C TRP A 9 26.32 -35.51 -20.00
N PRO A 10 27.48 -35.06 -20.50
CA PRO A 10 28.67 -34.87 -19.67
C PRO A 10 28.69 -33.45 -19.11
N ALA A 11 28.66 -33.34 -17.78
CA ALA A 11 29.05 -32.12 -17.08
C ALA A 11 30.58 -32.02 -17.09
N TYR A 12 31.13 -31.15 -17.92
CA TYR A 12 32.55 -30.79 -17.86
C TYR A 12 32.84 -29.95 -16.61
N ALA A 13 33.94 -30.32 -15.97
CA ALA A 13 34.44 -29.87 -14.69
C ALA A 13 35.05 -28.47 -14.70
N PHE A 14 35.05 -27.81 -13.54
CA PHE A 14 36.15 -26.96 -13.10
C PHE A 14 36.38 -27.17 -11.59
N GLY A 15 37.66 -27.22 -11.19
CA GLY A 15 38.26 -27.88 -10.01
C GLY A 15 37.75 -27.46 -8.61
N SER A 16 37.86 -28.33 -7.57
CA SER A 16 39.08 -28.66 -6.78
C SER A 16 39.68 -27.41 -6.11
N LEU A 17 39.90 -27.26 -4.80
CA LEU A 17 39.81 -28.09 -3.59
C LEU A 17 40.15 -27.11 -2.45
N THR A 18 39.41 -27.09 -1.34
CA THR A 18 39.97 -27.01 0.03
C THR A 18 38.83 -27.12 1.04
N SER A 19 38.83 -28.25 1.73
CA SER A 19 38.16 -28.52 2.99
C SER A 19 38.27 -27.37 4.01
N VAL A 20 37.13 -26.87 4.48
CA VAL A 20 36.98 -26.43 5.87
C VAL A 20 35.64 -26.94 6.36
N ASP A 21 35.74 -27.89 7.27
CA ASP A 21 34.66 -28.54 8.00
C ASP A 21 33.75 -27.52 8.69
N PHE A 22 32.46 -27.55 8.36
CA PHE A 22 31.46 -26.76 9.08
C PHE A 22 30.99 -27.58 10.30
N PRO A 23 31.19 -27.13 11.55
CA PRO A 23 30.75 -27.91 12.71
C PRO A 23 29.21 -27.94 12.80
N PRO A 24 28.61 -29.11 13.11
CA PRO A 24 27.16 -29.27 13.14
C PRO A 24 26.62 -28.86 14.51
N SER A 25 26.43 -27.56 14.77
CA SER A 25 25.77 -27.14 16.02
C SER A 25 25.01 -25.82 16.01
N PHE A 26 24.80 -25.17 14.86
CA PHE A 26 23.90 -24.02 14.81
C PHE A 26 22.56 -24.39 14.17
N PRO A 27 21.46 -24.53 14.95
CA PRO A 27 20.14 -24.50 14.35
C PRO A 27 19.91 -23.07 13.86
N ALA A 28 19.55 -22.91 12.58
CA ALA A 28 19.21 -21.61 12.01
C ALA A 28 17.68 -21.42 11.92
N PRO A 29 16.93 -21.15 13.01
CA PRO A 29 15.60 -20.60 12.89
C PRO A 29 15.67 -19.08 13.05
N ALA A 30 16.06 -18.35 12.01
CA ALA A 30 15.74 -16.92 11.85
C ALA A 30 16.31 -16.34 10.55
N LEU A 31 15.90 -16.88 9.40
CA LEU A 31 15.84 -16.02 8.22
C LEU A 31 14.55 -15.20 8.31
N ILE A 32 14.56 -14.19 9.17
CA ILE A 32 13.63 -13.07 9.02
C ILE A 32 14.09 -12.36 7.75
N SER A 33 13.49 -12.75 6.63
CA SER A 33 13.56 -11.98 5.39
C SER A 33 12.90 -10.63 5.65
N PRO A 34 13.64 -9.49 5.61
CA PRO A 34 13.05 -8.17 5.78
C PRO A 34 12.16 -7.76 4.59
N ARG A 35 12.12 -8.57 3.53
CA ARG A 35 11.26 -8.35 2.36
C ARG A 35 9.83 -8.82 2.57
N ARG A 36 9.46 -9.14 3.80
CA ARG A 36 8.14 -9.64 4.21
C ARG A 36 7.32 -8.60 4.99
N VAL A 37 7.50 -7.31 4.72
CA VAL A 37 6.41 -6.37 4.94
C VAL A 37 5.39 -6.66 3.84
N LEU A 38 4.41 -7.48 4.21
CA LEU A 38 3.22 -7.78 3.42
C LEU A 38 2.70 -6.46 2.83
N ARG A 39 2.44 -6.42 1.52
CA ARG A 39 1.84 -5.28 0.83
C ARG A 39 0.65 -4.77 1.66
N LEU A 40 0.84 -3.74 2.49
CA LEU A 40 -0.20 -3.35 3.44
C LEU A 40 -1.37 -2.83 2.60
N TYR A 41 -2.56 -3.38 2.82
CA TYR A 41 -3.81 -2.92 2.18
C TYR A 41 -4.24 -1.56 2.76
N ILE A 42 -3.33 -0.58 2.79
CA ILE A 42 -3.57 0.76 3.29
C ILE A 42 -4.09 1.61 2.14
N LYS A 43 -5.21 2.29 2.36
CA LYS A 43 -5.75 3.30 1.46
C LYS A 43 -5.35 4.65 2.02
N VAL A 44 -4.65 5.45 1.23
CA VAL A 44 -4.31 6.83 1.57
C VAL A 44 -5.01 7.72 0.57
N ASN A 45 -5.85 8.64 1.05
CA ASN A 45 -6.57 9.61 0.25
C ASN A 45 -6.46 10.98 0.95
N ALA A 46 -6.48 12.04 0.16
CA ALA A 46 -6.55 13.40 0.69
C ALA A 46 -8.02 13.85 0.66
N VAL A 47 -8.47 14.57 1.70
CA VAL A 47 -9.86 15.01 1.81
C VAL A 47 -9.91 16.49 2.17
N HIS A 48 -10.79 17.24 1.50
CA HIS A 48 -11.14 18.61 1.86
C HIS A 48 -12.49 18.61 2.61
N PRO A 49 -12.53 18.90 3.92
CA PRO A 49 -13.76 18.84 4.71
C PRO A 49 -14.71 20.01 4.46
N GLY A 50 -14.30 21.02 3.68
CA GLY A 50 -15.07 22.24 3.46
C GLY A 50 -14.72 23.34 4.47
N TYR A 51 -15.53 24.39 4.51
CA TYR A 51 -15.34 25.51 5.43
C TYR A 51 -16.21 25.34 6.69
N VAL A 52 -15.67 24.57 7.64
CA VAL A 52 -16.37 24.09 8.84
C VAL A 52 -16.22 25.07 10.01
N ASP A 53 -17.32 25.29 10.75
CA ASP A 53 -17.38 26.05 11.99
C ASP A 53 -16.61 25.31 13.10
N THR A 54 -15.32 25.63 13.18
CA THR A 54 -14.40 25.15 14.20
C THR A 54 -13.56 26.30 14.74
N ASP A 55 -12.89 26.08 15.86
CA ASP A 55 -11.95 27.05 16.44
C ASP A 55 -10.85 27.48 15.44
N MET A 56 -10.37 26.54 14.60
CA MET A 56 -9.41 26.83 13.53
C MET A 56 -9.94 27.85 12.50
N SER A 57 -11.25 27.89 12.28
CA SER A 57 -11.92 28.87 11.42
C SER A 57 -12.35 30.14 12.16
N SER A 58 -12.02 30.28 13.45
CA SER A 58 -12.55 31.31 14.37
C SER A 58 -14.07 31.38 14.37
N HIS A 59 -14.73 30.23 14.28
CA HIS A 59 -16.18 30.10 14.20
C HIS A 59 -16.84 30.87 13.04
N LYS A 60 -16.13 31.02 11.92
CA LYS A 60 -16.64 31.69 10.70
C LYS A 60 -17.00 30.72 9.58
N GLY A 61 -16.77 29.42 9.81
CA GLY A 61 -17.19 28.37 8.89
C GLY A 61 -18.70 28.41 8.64
N LYS A 62 -19.10 28.09 7.41
CA LYS A 62 -20.52 28.01 7.04
C LYS A 62 -21.13 26.64 7.34
N MET A 63 -20.30 25.61 7.31
CA MET A 63 -20.71 24.22 7.51
C MET A 63 -20.63 23.85 8.99
N THR A 64 -21.51 22.96 9.41
CA THR A 64 -21.47 22.33 10.73
C THR A 64 -20.37 21.27 10.80
N ILE A 65 -19.98 20.89 12.03
CA ILE A 65 -18.98 19.85 12.29
C ILE A 65 -19.38 18.51 11.64
N ASP A 66 -20.67 18.15 11.72
CA ASP A 66 -21.18 16.89 11.16
C ASP A 66 -21.13 16.88 9.62
N GLU A 67 -21.46 18.00 8.99
CA GLU A 67 -21.36 18.14 7.53
C GLU A 67 -19.91 18.06 7.05
N GLY A 68 -18.98 18.68 7.78
CA GLY A 68 -17.55 18.60 7.46
C GLY A 68 -16.96 17.20 7.67
N ALA A 69 -17.50 16.41 8.60
CA ALA A 69 -17.08 15.05 8.89
C ALA A 69 -17.60 14.03 7.86
N ALA A 70 -18.64 14.36 7.08
CA ALA A 70 -19.27 13.43 6.15
C ALA A 70 -18.31 12.91 5.05
N ALA A 71 -17.48 13.78 4.46
CA ALA A 71 -16.54 13.37 3.41
C ALA A 71 -15.38 12.49 3.94
N PRO A 72 -14.70 12.85 5.05
CA PRO A 72 -13.72 11.96 5.68
C PRO A 72 -14.30 10.60 6.08
N LEU A 73 -15.52 10.60 6.62
CA LEU A 73 -16.21 9.37 7.03
C LEU A 73 -16.53 8.47 5.83
N TYR A 74 -17.02 9.06 4.74
CA TYR A 74 -17.27 8.34 3.48
C TYR A 74 -16.00 7.66 2.95
N VAL A 75 -14.86 8.36 2.97
CA VAL A 75 -13.58 7.81 2.50
C VAL A 75 -13.08 6.67 3.39
N ALA A 76 -13.39 6.72 4.69
CA ALA A 76 -12.96 5.70 5.65
C ALA A 76 -13.82 4.43 5.60
N LEU A 77 -15.14 4.57 5.47
CA LEU A 77 -16.10 3.47 5.64
C LEU A 77 -16.67 2.94 4.32
N ASP A 78 -17.06 3.84 3.41
CA ASP A 78 -17.95 3.50 2.29
C ASP A 78 -17.25 3.54 0.92
N ALA A 79 -16.06 4.16 0.84
CA ALA A 79 -15.39 4.34 -0.43
C ALA A 79 -14.90 2.99 -1.02
N PRO A 80 -15.15 2.75 -2.32
CA PRO A 80 -14.75 1.51 -2.97
C PRO A 80 -13.23 1.36 -3.00
N ASP A 81 -12.76 0.11 -3.11
CA ASP A 81 -11.33 -0.23 -3.09
C ASP A 81 -10.50 0.43 -4.20
N SER A 82 -11.17 0.89 -5.27
CA SER A 82 -10.56 1.65 -6.36
C SER A 82 -10.14 3.07 -5.97
N VAL A 83 -10.74 3.66 -4.92
CA VAL A 83 -10.43 5.03 -4.48
C VAL A 83 -9.20 5.01 -3.58
N ARG A 84 -8.04 5.13 -4.23
CA ARG A 84 -6.72 5.21 -3.57
C ARG A 84 -5.88 6.30 -4.21
N GLY A 85 -5.21 7.10 -3.38
CA GLY A 85 -4.40 8.23 -3.81
C GLY A 85 -5.20 9.37 -4.43
N GLN A 86 -6.51 9.43 -4.17
CA GLN A 86 -7.40 10.42 -4.75
C GLN A 86 -7.57 11.62 -3.81
N TYR A 87 -7.94 12.75 -4.41
CA TYR A 87 -8.35 13.93 -3.66
C TYR A 87 -9.87 14.04 -3.68
N VAL A 88 -10.48 14.03 -2.50
CA VAL A 88 -11.93 14.01 -2.31
C VAL A 88 -12.38 15.33 -1.72
N TRP A 89 -13.38 15.94 -2.33
CA TRP A 89 -13.96 17.22 -1.90
C TRP A 89 -15.07 17.00 -0.84
N TYR A 90 -15.56 18.07 -0.23
CA TYR A 90 -16.54 18.00 0.89
C TYR A 90 -17.88 17.34 0.48
N ASP A 91 -18.20 17.38 -0.80
CA ASP A 91 -19.38 16.78 -1.42
C ASP A 91 -19.15 15.33 -1.89
N LYS A 92 -18.01 14.73 -1.52
CA LYS A 92 -17.57 13.38 -1.87
C LYS A 92 -17.17 13.20 -3.35
N ARG A 93 -17.06 14.28 -4.12
CA ARG A 93 -16.54 14.21 -5.50
C ARG A 93 -15.02 14.04 -5.50
N ILE A 94 -14.53 13.19 -6.40
CA ILE A 94 -13.09 13.09 -6.67
C ILE A 94 -12.70 14.26 -7.56
N VAL A 95 -11.73 15.03 -7.11
CA VAL A 95 -11.23 16.23 -7.77
C VAL A 95 -9.78 16.03 -8.17
N ASN A 96 -9.38 16.64 -9.28
CA ASN A 96 -8.00 16.55 -9.72
C ASN A 96 -7.10 17.45 -8.86
N TRP A 97 -5.89 16.97 -8.54
CA TRP A 97 -4.95 17.67 -7.65
C TRP A 97 -4.37 18.93 -8.28
N ASP A 98 -4.10 18.90 -9.59
CA ASP A 98 -3.52 20.00 -10.37
C ASP A 98 -4.56 20.74 -11.23
N GLY A 99 -5.83 20.38 -11.09
CA GLY A 99 -6.94 20.96 -11.85
C GLY A 99 -7.39 22.32 -11.31
N GLN A 100 -8.43 22.88 -11.95
CA GLN A 100 -9.11 24.05 -11.40
C GLN A 100 -9.79 23.69 -10.09
N ARG A 101 -9.56 24.50 -9.05
CA ARG A 101 -10.23 24.36 -7.76
C ARG A 101 -11.75 24.41 -7.98
N PRO A 102 -12.51 23.45 -7.44
CA PRO A 102 -13.97 23.50 -7.50
C PRO A 102 -14.49 24.77 -6.81
N LYS A 103 -15.64 25.28 -7.26
CA LYS A 103 -16.31 26.37 -6.56
C LYS A 103 -16.76 25.90 -5.18
N GLU A 104 -16.60 26.79 -4.21
CA GLU A 104 -16.92 26.56 -2.81
C GLU A 104 -18.34 27.03 -2.52
N GLU A 105 -19.29 26.15 -2.81
CA GLU A 105 -20.72 26.38 -2.58
C GLU A 105 -21.15 25.63 -1.32
N TYR A 106 -20.81 26.23 -0.18
CA TYR A 106 -21.36 25.87 1.14
C TYR A 106 -22.36 26.92 1.58
#